data_AF-A0A024H5P9-F1
#
_entry.id   AF-A0A024H5P9-F1
#
_cell.length_a   1.000
_cell.length_b   1.000
_cell.length_c   1.000
_cell.angle_alpha   90.00
_cell.angle_beta   90.00
_cell.angle_gamma   90.00
#
_symmetry.space_group_name_H-M   'P 1'
#
loop_
_entity.id
_entity.type
_entity.pdbx_description
1 polymer ?
#
loop_
_entity_poly.entity_id
_entity_poly.type
_entity_poly.pdbx_seq_one_letter_code
_entity_poly.pdbx_strand_id
1 'polypeptide(L)' 'MAQSAAREDALRQAPGRPVLMLRPAPVKVGSTLGHAVAYTVTHVLVEWENDGGHDARWLASWLVRRL' A
#
# COMPACT_ATOMS: atom_id res chain seq x y z
N MET A 1 17.04 2.95 2.03
CA MET A 1 16.58 4.11 2.86
C MET A 1 15.35 4.80 2.27
N ALA A 2 15.19 4.91 0.94
CA ALA A 2 14.04 5.57 0.32
C ALA A 2 12.67 4.86 0.55
N GLN A 3 12.65 3.52 0.57
CA GLN A 3 11.45 2.71 0.81
C GLN A 3 10.75 3.06 2.14
N SER A 4 11.55 3.29 3.19
CA SER A 4 11.04 3.63 4.53
C SER A 4 10.34 4.99 4.53
N ALA A 5 10.90 5.98 3.82
CA ALA A 5 10.37 7.34 3.78
C ALA A 5 9.03 7.42 3.04
N ALA A 6 8.94 6.81 1.84
CA ALA A 6 7.69 6.78 1.06
C ALA A 6 6.55 6.10 1.83
N ARG A 7 6.86 4.99 2.53
CA ARG A 7 5.91 4.29 3.40
C ARG A 7 5.46 5.16 4.58
N GLU A 8 6.39 5.78 5.29
CA GLU A 8 6.08 6.62 6.45
C GLU A 8 5.21 7.81 6.06
N ASP A 9 5.51 8.47 4.94
CA ASP A 9 4.71 9.57 4.44
C ASP A 9 3.31 9.11 4.00
N ALA A 10 3.20 7.95 3.34
CA ALA A 10 1.91 7.38 3.00
C ALA A 10 1.09 7.03 4.25
N LEU A 11 1.71 6.48 5.30
CA LEU A 11 1.02 6.18 6.56
C LEU A 11 0.46 7.43 7.23
N ARG A 12 1.17 8.57 7.17
CA ARG A 12 0.68 9.87 7.68
C ARG A 12 -0.56 10.37 6.93
N GLN A 13 -0.71 9.98 5.67
CA GLN A 13 -1.81 10.37 4.79
C GLN A 13 -2.96 9.34 4.76
N ALA A 14 -3.07 8.47 5.76
CA ALA A 14 -4.11 7.46 5.80
C ALA A 14 -5.52 8.08 5.69
N PRO A 15 -6.38 7.58 4.79
CA PRO A 15 -7.71 8.15 4.54
C PRO A 15 -8.71 7.88 5.67
N GLY A 16 -8.30 7.21 6.74
CA GLY A 16 -9.13 6.90 7.88
C GLY A 16 -8.33 6.27 9.03
N ARG A 17 -8.99 6.12 10.19
CA ARG A 17 -8.46 5.42 11.36
C ARG A 17 -9.49 4.37 11.81
N PRO A 18 -9.06 3.24 12.41
CA PRO A 18 -7.67 2.86 12.67
C PRO A 18 -6.92 2.41 11.42
N VAL A 19 -5.58 2.51 11.47
CA VAL A 19 -4.66 1.90 10.50
C VAL A 19 -4.09 0.64 11.13
N LEU A 20 -4.22 -0.48 10.44
CA LEU A 20 -3.71 -1.78 10.87
C LEU A 20 -2.55 -2.20 9.97
N MET A 21 -1.40 -2.45 10.59
CA MET A 21 -0.19 -2.85 9.89
C MET A 21 -0.25 -4.34 9.53
N LEU A 22 0.18 -4.65 8.31
CA LEU A 22 0.25 -6.02 7.81
C LEU A 22 1.71 -6.47 7.71
N ARG A 23 1.92 -7.78 7.79
CA ARG A 23 3.09 -8.37 7.13
C ARG A 23 2.89 -8.19 5.62
N PRO A 24 3.91 -7.72 4.88
CA PRO A 24 3.80 -7.54 3.44
C PRO A 24 3.22 -8.79 2.77
N ALA A 25 2.10 -8.61 2.07
CA ALA A 25 1.38 -9.69 1.40
C ALA A 25 1.23 -9.37 -0.10
N PRO A 26 1.55 -10.30 -1.01
CA PRO A 26 1.47 -10.04 -2.44
C PRO A 26 0.02 -9.76 -2.87
N VAL A 27 -0.15 -8.70 -3.66
CA VAL A 27 -1.44 -8.28 -4.19
C VAL A 27 -1.30 -7.80 -5.63
N LYS A 28 -2.43 -7.74 -6.32
CA LYS A 28 -2.57 -7.19 -7.66
C LYS A 28 -3.56 -6.03 -7.66
N VAL A 29 -3.18 -4.94 -8.31
CA VAL A 29 -3.99 -3.74 -8.48
C VAL A 29 -4.04 -3.44 -9.98
N GLY A 30 -5.16 -3.70 -10.63
CA GLY A 30 -5.25 -3.64 -12.09
C GLY A 30 -4.23 -4.58 -12.75
N SER A 31 -3.30 -4.03 -13.55
CA SER A 31 -2.18 -4.75 -14.16
C SER A 31 -0.89 -4.74 -13.32
N THR A 32 -0.84 -4.01 -12.21
CA THR A 32 0.36 -3.85 -11.37
C THR A 32 0.40 -4.88 -10.25
N LEU A 33 1.58 -5.43 -9.99
CA LEU A 33 1.86 -6.29 -8.84
C LEU A 33 2.52 -5.47 -7.73
N GLY A 34 2.14 -5.73 -6.48
CA GLY A 34 2.69 -5.04 -5.32
C GLY A 34 2.49 -5.82 -4.04
N HIS A 35 2.73 -5.16 -2.91
CA HIS A 35 2.57 -5.72 -1.58
C HIS A 35 1.64 -4.86 -0.74
N ALA A 36 0.60 -5.45 -0.17
CA ALA A 36 -0.21 -4.81 0.84
C ALA A 36 0.55 -4.80 2.18
N VAL A 37 0.69 -3.62 2.78
CA VAL A 37 1.50 -3.43 4.01
C VAL A 37 0.73 -2.81 5.18
N ALA A 38 -0.44 -2.25 4.93
CA ALA A 38 -1.37 -1.77 5.95
C ALA A 38 -2.79 -1.68 5.37
N TYR A 39 -3.81 -1.61 6.23
CA TYR A 39 -5.18 -1.35 5.81
C TYR A 39 -5.95 -0.47 6.80
N THR A 40 -6.95 0.22 6.29
CA THR A 40 -8.06 0.80 7.03
C THR A 40 -9.33 0.04 6.67
N VAL A 41 -10.47 0.42 7.24
CA VAL A 41 -11.78 -0.18 6.91
C VAL A 41 -12.06 -0.13 5.39
N THR A 42 -11.62 0.92 4.71
CA THR A 42 -12.00 1.17 3.30
C THR A 42 -10.83 1.10 2.32
N HIS A 43 -9.59 1.20 2.79
CA HIS A 43 -8.41 1.30 1.93
C HIS A 43 -7.30 0.35 2.36
N VAL A 44 -6.45 -0.04 1.42
CA VAL A 44 -5.25 -0.82 1.62
C VAL A 44 -4.06 0.01 1.14
N LEU A 45 -3.02 0.10 1.96
CA LEU A 45 -1.75 0.68 1.57
C LEU A 45 -0.97 -0.38 0.81
N VAL A 46 -0.72 -0.12 -0.46
CA VAL A 46 0.03 -1.00 -1.36
C VAL A 46 1.33 -0.33 -1.74
N GLU A 47 2.40 -1.11 -1.72
CA GLU A 47 3.73 -0.72 -2.15
C GLU A 47 4.14 -1.50 -3.40
N TRP A 48 4.84 -0.86 -4.33
CA TRP A 48 5.39 -1.52 -5.52
C TRP A 48 6.63 -0.78 -6.01
N GLU A 49 7.46 -1.49 -6.76
CA GLU A 49 8.60 -0.90 -7.46
C GLU A 49 8.18 -0.51 -8.89
N ASN A 50 8.62 0.65 -9.34
CA ASN A 50 8.51 1.11 -10.71
C ASN A 50 9.89 1.57 -11.22
N ASP A 51 10.01 1.88 -12.52
CA ASP A 51 11.27 2.31 -13.13
C ASP A 51 11.87 3.59 -12.52
N GLY A 52 11.07 4.37 -11.78
CA GLY A 52 11.46 5.59 -11.07
C GLY A 52 11.70 5.43 -9.56
N GLY A 53 11.52 4.24 -8.99
CA GLY A 53 11.75 3.95 -7.57
C GLY A 53 10.61 3.21 -6.87
N HIS A 54 10.53 3.39 -5.54
CA HIS A 54 9.56 2.72 -4.67
C HIS A 54 8.36 3.62 -4.42
N ASP A 55 7.17 3.17 -4.81
CA ASP A 55 5.91 3.88 -4.58
C ASP A 55 5.10 3.21 -3.46
N ALA A 56 4.35 4.03 -2.72
CA ALA A 56 3.40 3.59 -1.71
C ALA A 56 2.11 4.40 -1.81
N ARG A 57 0.95 3.73 -1.95
CA ARG A 57 -0.34 4.42 -2.10
C ARG A 57 -1.49 3.71 -1.41
N TRP A 58 -2.37 4.51 -0.80
CA TRP A 58 -3.67 4.05 -0.34
C TRP A 58 -4.63 3.86 -1.52
N LEU A 59 -5.16 2.64 -1.64
CA LEU A 59 -6.10 2.26 -2.68
C LEU A 59 -7.35 1.71 -2.03
N ALA A 60 -8.52 1.99 -2.61
CA ALA A 60 -9.76 1.44 -2.09
C ALA A 60 -9.72 -0.09 -2.12
N SER A 61 -10.16 -0.75 -1.05
CA SER A 61 -9.97 -2.19 -0.85
C SER A 61 -10.54 -3.05 -1.98
N TRP A 62 -11.63 -2.60 -2.60
CA TRP A 62 -12.28 -3.26 -3.74
C TRP A 62 -11.46 -3.24 -5.03
N LEU A 63 -10.42 -2.39 -5.13
CA LEU A 63 -9.47 -2.37 -6.25
C LEU A 63 -8.27 -3.29 -6.05
N VAL A 64 -8.09 -3.83 -4.84
CA VAL A 64 -6.92 -4.64 -4.46
C VAL A 64 -7.32 -6.12 -4.42
N ARG A 65 -6.68 -6.93 -5.24
CA ARG A 65 -6.90 -8.38 -5.29
C ARG A 65 -5.74 -9.11 -4.65
N ARG A 66 -6.04 -10.01 -3.72
CA ARG A 66 -5.03 -10.91 -3.15
C ARG A 66 -4.59 -11.93 -4.19
N LEU A 67 -3.30 -12.28 -4.17
CA LEU A 67 -2.71 -13.37 -4.94
C LEU A 67 -2.56 -14.62 -4.07
#